data_AF-A0A6A6KBK5-F1
#
_entry.id   AF-A0A6A6KBK5-F1
#
_cell.length_a   1.000
_cell.length_b   1.000
_cell.length_c   1.000
_cell.angle_alpha   90.00
_cell.angle_beta   90.00
_cell.angle_gamma   90.00
#
_symmetry.space_group_name_H-M   'P 1'
#
loop_
_entity.id
_entity.type
_entity.pdbx_description
1 polymer ?
#
loop_
_entity_poly.entity_id
_entity_poly.type
_entity_poly.pdbx_seq_one_letter_code
_entity_poly.pdbx_strand_id
1 'polypeptide(L)'
;MAGSCFDCLALLLDKKVEKETRSRTLTYVTKVLVCLVVGTLLWLVKTLVVKVLASSFHGSKVIGSGRIQKSPRIGTPKLSRAFSKKANEEDDGITIDHLHKLNPKNVSAWNMKRLMNIIRYGTLSTLDEQIPDTSHDDDDESATKIRSECEAKAAARKIFQNVAKTGSRWVLISYSIYYFLVLFLERRALALTLNDTKTAVNKLHHMVNILVATLIAVIWLLILGIATSKLLVFISSQLLLVAFMFGNTCKTVFEAIIFLFVIHPFDVGDRCEIDGVQMVVEEMNILTTVFLRYDNQKIIITNSVLSTKAISNYHRSPDMGDAVEFLIHVATPAEKIAVVKQRITSYVDNKKEHWYPSPMIIFKDMEDLNRVRIAVWLTIE
;
A
#
# COMPACT_ATOMS: atom_id res chain seq x y z
N MET A 1 -41.90 -12.15 11.96
CA MET A 1 -41.25 -13.45 12.27
C MET A 1 -39.92 -13.31 13.03
N ALA A 2 -39.09 -12.29 12.80
CA ALA A 2 -37.84 -12.12 13.56
C ALA A 2 -38.04 -11.68 15.04
N GLY A 3 -39.07 -10.85 15.33
CA GLY A 3 -39.33 -10.37 16.70
C GLY A 3 -39.72 -11.46 17.70
N SER A 4 -40.59 -12.40 17.29
CA SER A 4 -41.03 -13.51 18.15
C SER A 4 -39.93 -14.48 18.55
N CYS A 5 -38.86 -14.59 17.75
CA CYS A 5 -37.73 -15.46 18.04
C CYS A 5 -36.76 -14.82 19.05
N PHE A 6 -36.58 -13.49 18.97
CA PHE A 6 -35.74 -12.73 19.89
C PHE A 6 -36.36 -12.65 21.29
N ASP A 7 -37.68 -12.46 21.37
CA ASP A 7 -38.42 -12.45 22.63
C ASP A 7 -38.42 -13.83 23.32
N CYS A 8 -38.51 -14.92 22.55
CA CYS A 8 -38.35 -16.28 23.08
C CYS A 8 -36.92 -16.57 23.59
N LEU A 9 -35.91 -16.06 22.88
CA LEU A 9 -34.51 -16.19 23.29
C LEU A 9 -34.23 -15.41 24.58
N ALA A 10 -34.81 -14.21 24.71
CA ALA A 10 -34.71 -13.37 25.90
C ALA A 10 -35.39 -14.03 27.12
N LEU A 11 -36.53 -14.69 26.92
CA LEU A 11 -37.22 -15.47 27.97
C LEU A 11 -36.42 -16.70 28.42
N LEU A 12 -35.69 -17.39 27.52
CA LEU A 12 -34.80 -18.50 27.89
C LEU A 12 -33.53 -18.06 28.62
N LEU A 13 -33.11 -16.81 28.46
CA LEU A 13 -31.95 -16.22 29.12
C LEU A 13 -32.31 -15.49 30.43
N ASP A 14 -33.60 -15.39 30.75
CA ASP A 14 -34.06 -14.77 31.98
C ASP A 14 -33.73 -15.66 33.19
N LYS A 15 -32.91 -15.12 34.10
CA LYS A 15 -32.55 -15.77 35.37
C LYS A 15 -33.78 -16.13 36.20
N LYS A 16 -34.92 -15.48 35.98
CA LYS A 16 -36.18 -15.77 36.67
C LYS A 16 -36.78 -17.12 36.23
N VAL A 17 -36.75 -17.43 34.94
CA VAL A 17 -37.25 -18.70 34.37
C VAL A 17 -36.33 -19.88 34.72
N GLU A 18 -35.02 -19.65 34.73
CA GLU A 18 -34.02 -20.67 35.14
C GLU A 18 -34.18 -21.07 36.61
N LYS A 19 -34.52 -20.11 37.49
CA LYS A 19 -34.70 -20.34 38.93
C LYS A 19 -36.01 -21.06 39.26
N GLU A 20 -37.06 -20.86 38.46
CA GLU A 20 -38.37 -21.53 38.62
C GLU A 20 -38.38 -22.97 38.09
N THR A 21 -37.66 -23.25 36.99
CA THR A 21 -37.78 -24.53 36.28
C THR A 21 -36.90 -25.65 36.84
N ARG A 22 -35.86 -25.33 37.66
CA ARG A 22 -34.92 -26.25 38.35
C ARG A 22 -34.48 -27.50 37.55
N SER A 23 -34.44 -27.41 36.23
CA SER A 23 -34.16 -28.53 35.33
C SER A 23 -32.72 -28.46 34.83
N ARG A 24 -31.95 -29.54 35.02
CA ARG A 24 -30.57 -29.65 34.50
C ARG A 24 -30.49 -29.45 32.99
N THR A 25 -31.54 -29.83 32.27
CA THR A 25 -31.62 -29.70 30.82
C THR A 25 -31.66 -28.24 30.39
N LEU A 26 -32.40 -27.38 31.10
CA LEU A 26 -32.51 -25.96 30.78
C LEU A 26 -31.15 -25.27 30.93
N THR A 27 -30.43 -25.49 32.03
CA THR A 27 -29.09 -24.93 32.25
C THR A 27 -28.08 -25.40 31.19
N TYR A 28 -28.16 -26.66 30.75
CA TYR A 28 -27.29 -27.16 29.68
C TYR A 28 -27.60 -26.50 28.34
N VAL A 29 -28.87 -26.38 27.97
CA VAL A 29 -29.32 -25.69 26.75
C VAL A 29 -28.89 -24.23 26.75
N THR A 30 -29.06 -23.52 27.87
CA THR A 30 -28.63 -22.13 28.02
C THR A 30 -27.10 -21.99 27.86
N LYS A 31 -26.30 -22.89 28.45
CA LYS A 31 -24.84 -22.90 28.27
C LYS A 31 -24.40 -23.15 26.83
N VAL A 32 -25.06 -24.07 26.13
CA VAL A 32 -24.79 -24.34 24.70
C VAL A 32 -25.14 -23.12 23.85
N LEU A 33 -26.27 -22.47 24.15
CA LEU A 33 -26.70 -21.28 23.42
C LEU A 33 -25.74 -20.10 23.63
N VAL A 34 -25.27 -19.90 24.87
CA VAL A 34 -24.20 -18.93 25.18
C VAL A 34 -22.90 -19.27 24.46
N CYS A 35 -22.50 -20.55 24.38
CA CYS A 35 -21.32 -20.98 23.62
C CYS A 35 -21.42 -20.62 22.13
N LEU A 36 -22.59 -20.82 21.51
CA LEU A 36 -22.82 -20.46 20.11
C LEU A 36 -22.73 -18.95 19.89
N VAL A 37 -23.31 -18.14 20.78
CA VAL A 37 -23.25 -16.67 20.71
C VAL A 37 -21.82 -16.17 20.87
N VAL A 38 -21.08 -16.67 21.85
CA VAL A 38 -19.68 -16.27 22.07
C VAL A 38 -18.77 -16.72 20.92
N GLY A 39 -18.95 -17.95 20.43
CA GLY A 39 -18.17 -18.48 19.31
C GLY A 39 -18.40 -17.71 18.00
N THR A 40 -19.67 -17.36 17.70
CA THR A 40 -19.99 -16.53 16.54
C THR A 40 -19.44 -15.11 16.67
N LEU A 41 -19.49 -14.49 17.86
CA LEU A 41 -18.90 -13.17 18.09
C LEU A 41 -17.37 -13.17 17.89
N LEU A 42 -16.66 -14.14 18.47
CA LEU A 42 -15.21 -14.26 18.30
C LEU A 42 -14.81 -14.50 16.84
N TRP A 43 -15.59 -15.31 16.12
CA TRP A 43 -15.38 -15.53 14.69
C TRP A 43 -15.61 -14.25 13.87
N LEU A 44 -16.64 -13.47 14.19
CA LEU A 44 -16.89 -12.17 13.56
C LEU A 44 -15.75 -11.19 13.84
N VAL A 45 -15.29 -11.07 15.09
CA VAL A 45 -14.13 -10.22 15.45
C VAL A 45 -12.89 -10.63 14.66
N LYS A 46 -12.59 -11.93 14.56
CA LYS A 46 -11.48 -12.44 13.72
C LYS A 46 -11.62 -11.97 12.28
N THR A 47 -12.80 -12.14 11.67
CA THR A 47 -13.01 -11.76 10.27
C THR A 47 -12.89 -10.25 10.06
N LEU A 48 -13.31 -9.43 11.02
CA LEU A 48 -13.15 -7.98 11.01
C LEU A 48 -11.67 -7.59 11.09
N VAL A 49 -10.93 -8.11 12.07
CA VAL A 49 -9.49 -7.80 12.25
C VAL A 49 -8.70 -8.16 11.00
N VAL A 50 -8.93 -9.35 10.44
CA VAL A 50 -8.26 -9.80 9.22
C VAL A 50 -8.57 -8.87 8.03
N LYS A 51 -9.82 -8.41 7.89
CA LYS A 51 -10.21 -7.46 6.84
C LYS A 51 -9.58 -6.08 7.04
N VAL A 52 -9.55 -5.58 8.27
CA VAL A 52 -8.95 -4.29 8.60
C VAL A 52 -7.45 -4.32 8.29
N LEU A 53 -6.74 -5.35 8.73
CA LEU A 53 -5.32 -5.54 8.42
C LEU A 53 -5.09 -5.63 6.90
N ALA A 54 -5.88 -6.44 6.19
CA ALA A 54 -5.78 -6.54 4.73
C ALA A 54 -6.01 -5.19 4.03
N SER A 55 -6.93 -4.36 4.54
CA SER A 55 -7.19 -3.01 4.03
C SER A 55 -6.01 -2.07 4.27
N SER A 56 -5.33 -2.16 5.42
CA SER A 56 -4.12 -1.36 5.71
C SER A 56 -2.96 -1.68 4.78
N PHE A 57 -2.84 -2.93 4.31
CA PHE A 57 -1.79 -3.33 3.36
C PHE A 57 -2.10 -3.01 1.88
N HIS A 58 -3.37 -2.77 1.54
CA HIS A 58 -3.78 -2.39 0.18
C HIS A 58 -3.96 -0.88 -0.01
N GLY A 59 -3.87 -0.10 1.07
CA GLY A 59 -3.97 1.36 1.08
C GLY A 59 -2.63 2.07 0.87
N SER A 60 -1.91 1.77 -0.21
CA SER A 60 -0.79 2.61 -0.70
C SER A 60 -0.53 2.34 -2.18
N LYS A 61 -1.52 2.66 -3.00
CA LYS A 61 -1.30 3.17 -4.35
C LYS A 61 -2.01 4.53 -4.46
N VAL A 62 -1.55 5.48 -3.64
CA VAL A 62 -1.74 6.89 -3.95
C VAL A 62 -0.78 7.20 -5.09
N ILE A 63 -1.23 6.97 -6.32
CA ILE A 63 -0.57 7.50 -7.51
C ILE A 63 -0.84 9.00 -7.46
N GLY A 64 0.26 9.74 -7.31
CA GLY A 64 0.31 11.17 -7.09
C GLY A 64 -0.56 11.97 -8.06
N SER A 65 -1.29 12.91 -7.45
CA SER A 65 -1.93 14.03 -8.11
C SER A 65 -0.86 14.90 -8.79
N GLY A 66 -0.69 14.73 -10.10
CA GLY A 66 -0.02 15.70 -10.96
C GLY A 66 -0.95 16.89 -11.19
N ARG A 67 -0.80 17.91 -10.36
CA ARG A 67 -1.47 19.20 -10.47
C ARG A 67 -0.89 19.96 -11.68
N ILE A 68 -1.63 20.03 -12.79
CA ILE A 68 -1.44 21.08 -13.81
C ILE A 68 -2.68 21.97 -13.79
N GLN A 69 -2.46 23.25 -13.50
CA GLN A 69 -3.50 24.28 -13.43
C GLN A 69 -3.44 25.20 -14.66
N LYS A 70 -4.64 25.65 -15.06
CA LYS A 70 -5.05 26.73 -16.01
C LYS A 70 -5.29 26.24 -17.46
N SER A 71 -6.44 26.50 -18.09
CA SER A 71 -7.29 27.71 -18.14
C SER A 71 -8.75 27.39 -18.58
N PRO A 72 -9.75 28.32 -18.47
CA PRO A 72 -11.18 27.99 -18.32
C PRO A 72 -12.02 28.15 -19.60
N ARG A 73 -13.22 27.54 -19.61
CA ARG A 73 -14.47 28.01 -20.27
C ARG A 73 -15.63 27.08 -19.85
N ILE A 74 -16.54 27.56 -18.98
CA ILE A 74 -17.90 28.07 -19.29
C ILE A 74 -18.92 26.97 -19.62
N GLY A 75 -20.01 26.91 -18.83
CA GLY A 75 -21.33 26.44 -19.27
C GLY A 75 -21.87 25.17 -18.59
N THR A 76 -22.70 25.35 -17.56
CA THR A 76 -23.64 24.39 -16.97
C THR A 76 -24.82 24.08 -17.94
N PRO A 77 -25.88 23.31 -17.58
CA PRO A 77 -26.00 22.12 -16.72
C PRO A 77 -26.84 20.96 -17.35
N LYS A 78 -26.86 19.83 -16.63
CA LYS A 78 -28.00 18.90 -16.41
C LYS A 78 -28.63 18.15 -17.61
N LEU A 79 -28.25 16.87 -17.61
CA LEU A 79 -28.99 15.71 -18.12
C LEU A 79 -30.38 15.57 -17.46
N SER A 80 -31.42 15.50 -18.27
CA SER A 80 -32.72 14.91 -17.90
C SER A 80 -33.06 13.76 -18.87
N ARG A 81 -32.86 12.54 -18.38
CA ARG A 81 -33.74 11.36 -18.49
C ARG A 81 -34.74 11.32 -19.66
N ALA A 82 -34.63 10.31 -20.52
CA ALA A 82 -35.78 9.52 -20.97
C ALA A 82 -35.36 8.19 -21.63
N PHE A 83 -36.04 7.13 -21.19
CA PHE A 83 -36.04 5.78 -21.73
C PHE A 83 -36.65 5.72 -23.15
N SER A 84 -36.14 4.83 -24.00
CA SER A 84 -36.97 4.07 -24.97
C SER A 84 -36.19 2.83 -25.45
N LYS A 85 -36.55 1.65 -24.92
CA LYS A 85 -37.22 0.54 -25.62
C LYS A 85 -36.45 -0.07 -26.81
N LYS A 86 -35.69 -1.11 -26.47
CA LYS A 86 -35.59 -2.45 -27.08
C LYS A 86 -36.19 -2.62 -28.49
N ALA A 87 -35.32 -2.90 -29.46
CA ALA A 87 -35.58 -3.83 -30.54
C ALA A 87 -34.57 -4.99 -30.39
N ASN A 88 -35.09 -6.22 -30.38
CA ASN A 88 -34.28 -7.43 -30.50
C ASN A 88 -33.77 -7.48 -31.94
N GLU A 89 -32.48 -7.74 -32.15
CA GLU A 89 -32.01 -8.36 -33.38
C GLU A 89 -30.65 -9.04 -33.10
N GLU A 90 -30.67 -10.33 -33.43
CA GLU A 90 -29.69 -11.40 -33.55
C GLU A 90 -28.21 -11.18 -33.19
N ASP A 91 -27.71 -12.14 -32.41
CA ASP A 91 -26.30 -12.41 -32.11
C ASP A 91 -25.58 -13.00 -33.33
N ASP A 92 -25.62 -12.29 -34.45
CA ASP A 92 -24.82 -12.64 -35.62
C ASP A 92 -23.41 -12.08 -35.41
N GLY A 93 -22.43 -12.99 -35.45
CA GLY A 93 -21.01 -12.64 -35.41
C GLY A 93 -20.66 -11.63 -36.51
N ILE A 94 -19.62 -10.82 -36.29
CA ILE A 94 -19.17 -9.90 -37.35
C ILE A 94 -18.49 -10.75 -38.43
N THR A 95 -19.13 -10.87 -39.60
CA THR A 95 -18.51 -11.49 -40.77
C THR A 95 -17.23 -10.73 -41.14
N ILE A 96 -16.18 -11.46 -41.51
CA ILE A 96 -14.85 -10.92 -41.84
C ILE A 96 -14.93 -9.84 -42.95
N ASP A 97 -15.83 -10.02 -43.91
CA ASP A 97 -16.09 -9.03 -44.98
C ASP A 97 -16.65 -7.70 -44.46
N HIS A 98 -17.39 -7.73 -43.35
CA HIS A 98 -17.91 -6.54 -42.70
C HIS A 98 -16.82 -5.81 -41.90
N LEU A 99 -15.79 -6.53 -41.43
CA LEU A 99 -14.62 -5.96 -40.74
C LEU A 99 -13.74 -5.14 -41.71
N HIS A 100 -13.56 -5.64 -42.94
CA HIS A 100 -12.77 -4.97 -43.99
C HIS A 100 -13.40 -3.68 -44.51
N LYS A 101 -14.70 -3.45 -44.28
CA LYS A 101 -15.43 -2.23 -44.68
C LYS A 101 -15.43 -1.14 -43.59
N LEU A 102 -14.89 -1.40 -42.40
CA LEU A 102 -14.83 -0.43 -41.31
C LEU A 102 -13.63 0.53 -41.47
N ASN A 103 -13.88 1.82 -41.36
CA ASN A 103 -12.87 2.89 -41.42
C ASN A 103 -13.01 3.78 -40.18
N PRO A 104 -11.92 4.34 -39.59
CA PRO A 104 -11.97 5.21 -38.40
C PRO A 104 -13.01 6.35 -38.42
N LYS A 105 -13.51 6.77 -39.59
CA LYS A 105 -14.58 7.78 -39.70
C LYS A 105 -16.01 7.22 -39.62
N ASN A 106 -16.21 5.92 -39.77
CA ASN A 106 -17.52 5.24 -39.84
C ASN A 106 -17.71 4.16 -38.75
N VAL A 107 -16.82 4.10 -37.76
CA VAL A 107 -16.93 3.14 -36.65
C VAL A 107 -17.77 3.77 -35.54
N SER A 108 -18.93 3.18 -35.26
CA SER A 108 -19.74 3.57 -34.10
C SER A 108 -19.09 3.11 -32.80
N ALA A 109 -19.30 3.85 -31.71
CA ALA A 109 -18.79 3.49 -30.38
C ALA A 109 -19.29 2.10 -29.92
N TRP A 110 -20.46 1.67 -30.40
CA TRP A 110 -21.01 0.35 -30.11
C TRP A 110 -20.22 -0.77 -30.81
N ASN A 111 -19.86 -0.59 -32.09
CA ASN A 111 -19.03 -1.54 -32.83
C ASN A 111 -17.63 -1.67 -32.22
N MET A 112 -17.04 -0.54 -31.78
CA MET A 112 -15.72 -0.55 -31.12
C MET A 112 -15.77 -1.29 -29.78
N LYS A 113 -16.84 -1.07 -28.99
CA LYS A 113 -17.04 -1.76 -27.70
C LYS A 113 -17.27 -3.26 -27.87
N ARG A 114 -17.99 -3.66 -28.92
CA ARG A 114 -18.25 -5.07 -29.26
C ARG A 114 -16.97 -5.77 -29.72
N LEU A 115 -16.18 -5.14 -30.60
CA LEU A 115 -14.88 -5.66 -31.04
C LEU A 115 -13.91 -5.84 -29.87
N MET A 116 -13.87 -4.86 -28.96
CA MET A 116 -13.04 -4.94 -27.76
C MET A 116 -13.46 -6.10 -26.85
N ASN A 117 -14.76 -6.39 -26.73
CA ASN A 117 -15.24 -7.53 -25.95
C ASN A 117 -14.92 -8.87 -26.61
N ILE A 118 -14.99 -8.97 -27.95
CA ILE A 118 -14.60 -10.19 -28.68
C ILE A 118 -13.08 -10.44 -28.53
N ILE A 119 -12.24 -9.41 -28.61
CA ILE A 119 -10.79 -9.56 -28.38
C ILE A 119 -10.47 -9.93 -26.92
N ARG A 120 -11.26 -9.39 -25.97
CA ARG A 120 -10.99 -9.56 -24.54
C ARG A 120 -11.52 -10.87 -23.96
N TYR A 121 -12.57 -11.45 -24.55
CA TYR A 121 -13.25 -12.64 -24.04
C TYR A 121 -13.48 -13.74 -25.08
N GLY A 122 -13.26 -13.46 -26.37
CA GLY A 122 -13.38 -14.46 -27.43
C GLY A 122 -12.17 -15.37 -27.44
N THR A 123 -12.40 -16.64 -27.14
CA THR A 123 -11.46 -17.72 -27.40
C THR A 123 -11.28 -17.81 -28.92
N LEU A 124 -10.13 -17.35 -29.45
CA LEU A 124 -9.75 -17.60 -30.83
C LEU A 124 -9.69 -19.12 -31.02
N SER A 125 -10.73 -19.72 -31.61
CA SER A 125 -10.61 -21.10 -32.10
C SER A 125 -9.57 -21.04 -33.21
N THR A 126 -8.39 -21.59 -32.94
CA THR A 126 -7.39 -21.83 -33.97
C THR A 126 -8.05 -22.69 -35.04
N LEU A 127 -8.05 -22.20 -36.28
CA LEU A 127 -8.31 -23.00 -37.46
C LEU A 127 -7.27 -24.13 -37.49
N ASP A 128 -7.61 -25.24 -36.86
CA ASP A 128 -6.88 -26.50 -36.93
C ASP A 128 -7.90 -27.58 -37.31
N GLU A 129 -8.35 -27.51 -38.55
CA GLU A 129 -8.92 -28.64 -39.28
C GLU A 129 -9.12 -28.18 -40.72
N GLN A 130 -8.27 -28.69 -41.61
CA GLN A 130 -8.37 -28.77 -43.08
C GLN A 130 -7.07 -28.33 -43.76
N ILE A 131 -6.07 -29.21 -43.76
CA ILE A 131 -5.20 -29.38 -44.93
C ILE A 131 -5.14 -30.89 -45.22
N PRO A 132 -5.43 -31.35 -46.45
CA PRO A 132 -5.50 -32.77 -46.78
C PRO A 132 -4.11 -33.40 -46.86
N ASP A 133 -4.05 -34.70 -46.50
CA ASP A 133 -2.96 -35.62 -46.76
C ASP A 133 -2.38 -35.44 -48.17
N THR A 134 -1.10 -35.10 -48.25
CA THR A 134 -0.25 -35.49 -49.37
C THR A 134 1.11 -35.93 -48.86
N SER A 135 1.44 -37.16 -49.20
CA SER A 135 2.65 -37.93 -48.93
C SER A 135 3.93 -37.28 -49.46
N HIS A 136 4.99 -37.21 -48.65
CA HIS A 136 6.27 -37.88 -48.95
C HIS A 136 7.29 -37.73 -47.80
N ASP A 137 7.92 -38.86 -47.55
CA ASP A 137 9.04 -39.24 -46.68
C ASP A 137 10.09 -38.16 -46.38
N ASP A 138 10.44 -37.99 -45.10
CA ASP A 138 11.76 -38.30 -44.53
C ASP A 138 11.91 -37.67 -43.12
N ASP A 139 11.98 -38.57 -42.13
CA ASP A 139 12.58 -38.49 -40.80
C ASP A 139 13.00 -37.11 -40.22
N ASP A 140 12.24 -36.61 -39.23
CA ASP A 140 12.82 -36.32 -37.90
C ASP A 140 11.71 -36.21 -36.84
N GLU A 141 11.38 -37.35 -36.22
CA GLU A 141 10.53 -37.44 -35.04
C GLU A 141 11.29 -36.92 -33.81
N SER A 142 11.29 -35.59 -33.63
CA SER A 142 11.47 -35.02 -32.30
C SER A 142 10.63 -33.75 -32.15
N ALA A 143 9.41 -33.93 -31.65
CA ALA A 143 8.72 -32.87 -30.94
C ALA A 143 9.56 -32.49 -29.70
N THR A 144 10.56 -31.62 -29.90
CA THR A 144 11.45 -31.14 -28.84
C THR A 144 10.64 -30.30 -27.86
N LYS A 145 10.21 -30.95 -26.78
CA LYS A 145 9.56 -30.31 -25.64
C LYS A 145 10.59 -29.44 -24.93
N ILE A 146 10.49 -28.11 -25.07
CA ILE A 146 11.41 -27.14 -24.47
C ILE A 146 11.35 -27.26 -22.94
N ARG A 147 12.39 -27.83 -22.31
CA ARG A 147 12.44 -28.07 -20.85
C ARG A 147 13.41 -27.15 -20.11
N SER A 148 14.28 -26.44 -20.83
CA SER A 148 15.24 -25.49 -20.24
C SER A 148 15.35 -24.18 -21.02
N GLU A 149 15.82 -23.13 -20.34
CA GLU A 149 16.06 -21.81 -20.95
C GLU A 149 17.13 -21.87 -22.06
N CYS A 150 18.13 -22.74 -21.92
CA CYS A 150 19.17 -22.93 -22.93
C CYS A 150 18.62 -23.60 -24.20
N GLU A 151 17.75 -24.60 -24.07
CA GLU A 151 17.06 -25.23 -25.21
C GLU A 151 16.10 -24.26 -25.90
N ALA A 152 15.39 -23.42 -25.14
CA ALA A 152 14.52 -22.38 -25.68
C ALA A 152 15.32 -21.39 -26.54
N LYS A 153 16.48 -20.95 -26.04
CA LYS A 153 17.38 -20.04 -26.76
C LYS A 153 17.99 -20.70 -28.01
N ALA A 154 18.33 -21.98 -27.94
CA ALA A 154 18.86 -22.73 -29.07
C ALA A 154 17.81 -22.96 -30.17
N ALA A 155 16.59 -23.36 -29.80
CA ALA A 155 15.47 -23.52 -30.72
C ALA A 155 15.08 -22.19 -31.38
N ALA A 156 15.00 -21.11 -30.60
CA ALA A 156 14.74 -19.77 -31.12
C ALA A 156 15.83 -19.31 -32.10
N ARG A 157 17.11 -19.60 -31.83
CA ARG A 157 18.21 -19.32 -32.78
C ARG A 157 18.09 -20.11 -34.08
N LYS A 158 17.74 -21.40 -34.01
CA LYS A 158 17.52 -22.25 -35.20
C LYS A 158 16.36 -21.73 -36.05
N ILE A 159 15.23 -21.40 -35.43
CA ILE A 159 14.07 -20.83 -36.14
C ILE A 159 14.46 -19.49 -36.78
N PHE A 160 15.18 -18.63 -36.05
CA PHE A 160 15.62 -17.34 -36.58
C PHE A 160 16.56 -17.47 -37.78
N GLN A 161 17.49 -18.43 -37.75
CA GLN A 161 18.41 -18.68 -38.86
C GLN A 161 17.72 -19.30 -40.08
N ASN A 162 16.68 -20.12 -39.87
CA ASN A 162 15.90 -20.69 -40.97
C ASN A 162 14.96 -19.66 -41.62
N VAL A 163 14.45 -18.69 -40.86
CA VAL A 163 13.51 -17.68 -41.36
C VAL A 163 14.23 -16.47 -41.97
N ALA A 164 15.45 -16.14 -41.54
CA ALA A 164 16.18 -14.97 -42.03
C ALA A 164 17.19 -15.33 -43.14
N LYS A 165 16.81 -15.16 -44.42
CA LYS A 165 17.81 -15.14 -45.52
C LYS A 165 18.62 -13.83 -45.50
N THR A 166 19.92 -13.95 -45.77
CA THR A 166 20.94 -12.91 -45.70
C THR A 166 20.69 -11.78 -46.69
N GLY A 167 20.03 -10.70 -46.26
CA GLY A 167 19.82 -9.53 -47.10
C GLY A 167 18.76 -8.54 -46.61
N SER A 168 19.18 -7.63 -45.73
CA SER A 168 18.54 -6.33 -45.38
C SER A 168 17.24 -6.31 -44.52
N ARG A 169 17.23 -5.34 -43.57
CA ARG A 169 16.16 -4.88 -42.63
C ARG A 169 15.82 -5.72 -41.37
N TRP A 170 16.74 -6.55 -40.89
CA TRP A 170 16.51 -7.47 -39.75
C TRP A 170 16.67 -6.87 -38.34
N VAL A 171 17.14 -5.63 -38.21
CA VAL A 171 17.39 -5.03 -36.89
C VAL A 171 16.08 -4.76 -36.15
N LEU A 172 15.05 -4.21 -36.83
CA LEU A 172 13.76 -3.90 -36.20
C LEU A 172 12.98 -5.13 -35.74
N ILE A 173 13.01 -6.23 -36.51
CA ILE A 173 12.33 -7.47 -36.14
C ILE A 173 13.04 -8.13 -34.95
N SER A 174 14.38 -8.09 -34.92
CA SER A 174 15.16 -8.57 -33.78
C SER A 174 14.86 -7.79 -32.50
N TYR A 175 14.76 -6.45 -32.57
CA TYR A 175 14.39 -5.64 -31.42
C TYR A 175 12.97 -5.92 -30.94
N SER A 176 12.00 -6.10 -31.85
CA SER A 176 10.61 -6.42 -31.49
C SER A 176 10.47 -7.80 -30.85
N ILE A 177 11.17 -8.82 -31.37
CA ILE A 177 11.17 -10.17 -30.76
C ILE A 177 11.86 -10.15 -29.40
N TYR A 178 12.98 -9.43 -29.26
CA TYR A 178 13.65 -9.24 -27.98
C TYR A 178 12.75 -8.53 -26.96
N TYR A 179 12.10 -7.44 -27.35
CA TYR A 179 11.17 -6.71 -26.48
C TYR A 179 9.97 -7.57 -26.08
N PHE A 180 9.43 -8.34 -27.02
CA PHE A 180 8.32 -9.25 -26.75
C PHE A 180 8.72 -10.36 -25.76
N LEU A 181 9.90 -10.96 -25.93
CA LEU A 181 10.43 -11.96 -25.02
C LEU A 181 10.69 -11.39 -23.62
N VAL A 182 11.29 -10.20 -23.53
CA VAL A 182 11.52 -9.50 -22.25
C VAL A 182 10.19 -9.21 -21.56
N LEU A 183 9.21 -8.66 -22.28
CA LEU A 183 7.87 -8.40 -21.74
C LEU A 183 7.17 -9.68 -21.29
N PHE A 184 7.30 -10.78 -22.04
CA PHE A 184 6.70 -12.06 -21.66
C PHE A 184 7.38 -12.68 -20.43
N LEU A 185 8.71 -12.63 -20.37
CA LEU A 185 9.50 -13.08 -19.22
C LEU A 185 9.19 -12.26 -17.96
N GLU A 186 9.09 -10.93 -18.08
CA GLU A 186 8.72 -10.03 -17.00
C GLU A 186 7.30 -10.33 -16.49
N ARG A 187 6.34 -10.52 -17.41
CA ARG A 187 4.97 -10.94 -17.05
C ARG A 187 4.93 -12.29 -16.35
N ARG A 188 5.77 -13.24 -16.77
CA ARG A 188 5.85 -14.57 -16.14
C ARG A 188 6.52 -14.52 -14.77
N ALA A 189 7.56 -13.70 -14.60
CA ALA A 189 8.20 -13.45 -13.31
C ALA A 189 7.22 -12.81 -12.31
N LEU A 190 6.42 -11.83 -12.75
CA LEU A 190 5.36 -11.21 -11.96
C LEU A 190 4.20 -12.17 -11.67
N ALA A 191 3.88 -13.09 -12.58
CA ALA A 191 2.86 -14.11 -12.35
C ALA A 191 3.33 -15.16 -11.31
N LEU A 192 4.63 -15.48 -11.30
CA LEU A 192 5.23 -16.40 -10.32
C LEU A 192 5.18 -15.79 -8.91
N THR A 193 5.57 -14.51 -8.74
CA THR A 193 5.52 -13.82 -7.45
C THR A 193 4.09 -13.63 -6.91
N LEU A 194 3.10 -13.46 -7.80
CA LEU A 194 1.69 -13.39 -7.40
C LEU A 194 1.11 -14.71 -6.90
N ASN A 195 1.59 -15.87 -7.36
CA ASN A 195 1.14 -17.17 -6.85
C ASN A 195 1.79 -17.53 -5.51
N ASP A 196 3.04 -17.13 -5.29
CA ASP A 196 3.73 -17.33 -4.01
C ASP A 196 3.08 -16.52 -2.88
N THR A 197 2.68 -15.27 -3.17
CA THR A 197 1.94 -14.43 -2.21
C THR A 197 0.55 -14.98 -1.89
N LYS A 198 -0.21 -15.45 -2.89
CA LYS A 198 -1.51 -16.11 -2.66
C LYS A 198 -1.38 -17.36 -1.79
N THR A 199 -0.35 -18.15 -2.00
CA THR A 199 -0.09 -19.36 -1.22
C THR A 199 0.32 -19.03 0.21
N ALA A 200 1.18 -18.03 0.42
CA ALA A 200 1.58 -17.55 1.74
C ALA A 200 0.39 -16.97 2.52
N VAL A 201 -0.45 -16.15 1.86
CA VAL A 201 -1.66 -15.57 2.46
C VAL A 201 -2.66 -16.67 2.83
N ASN A 202 -2.87 -17.68 1.98
CA ASN A 202 -3.78 -18.78 2.30
C ASN A 202 -3.27 -19.60 3.50
N LYS A 203 -1.96 -19.87 3.56
CA LYS A 203 -1.33 -20.52 4.74
C LYS A 203 -1.50 -19.68 6.01
N LEU A 204 -1.32 -18.35 5.93
CA LEU A 204 -1.53 -17.45 7.06
C LEU A 204 -2.99 -17.46 7.54
N HIS A 205 -3.96 -17.41 6.62
CA HIS A 205 -5.37 -17.53 6.96
C HIS A 205 -5.70 -18.86 7.63
N HIS A 206 -5.14 -19.97 7.13
CA HIS A 206 -5.29 -21.27 7.75
C HIS A 206 -4.68 -21.33 9.16
N MET A 207 -3.49 -20.78 9.36
CA MET A 207 -2.84 -20.72 10.67
C MET A 207 -3.65 -19.89 11.68
N VAL A 208 -4.14 -18.73 11.27
CA VAL A 208 -5.02 -17.88 12.11
C VAL A 208 -6.35 -18.57 12.42
N ASN A 209 -6.92 -19.29 11.45
CA ASN A 209 -8.16 -20.06 11.67
C ASN A 209 -7.97 -21.16 12.71
N ILE A 210 -6.87 -21.92 12.63
CA ILE A 210 -6.56 -22.97 13.61
C ILE A 210 -6.41 -22.35 15.00
N LEU A 211 -5.63 -21.27 15.13
CA LEU A 211 -5.41 -20.60 16.41
C LEU A 211 -6.71 -20.10 17.05
N VAL A 212 -7.57 -19.43 16.27
CA VAL A 212 -8.86 -18.93 16.77
C VAL A 212 -9.83 -20.07 17.06
N ALA A 213 -9.83 -21.15 16.27
CA ALA A 213 -10.64 -22.33 16.55
C ALA A 213 -10.23 -22.99 17.87
N THR A 214 -8.92 -23.09 18.15
CA THR A 214 -8.41 -23.58 19.44
C THR A 214 -8.87 -22.69 20.60
N LEU A 215 -8.82 -21.36 20.47
CA LEU A 215 -9.32 -20.44 21.50
C LEU A 215 -10.83 -20.60 21.75
N ILE A 216 -11.64 -20.72 20.70
CA ILE A 216 -13.08 -20.93 20.81
C ILE A 216 -13.38 -22.27 21.50
N ALA A 217 -12.67 -23.34 21.15
CA ALA A 217 -12.83 -24.65 21.77
C ALA A 217 -12.51 -24.62 23.28
N VAL A 218 -11.47 -23.90 23.69
CA VAL A 218 -11.14 -23.69 25.11
C VAL A 218 -12.27 -22.97 25.84
N ILE A 219 -12.81 -21.90 25.24
CA ILE A 219 -13.93 -21.13 25.83
C ILE A 219 -15.20 -21.99 25.97
N TRP A 220 -15.49 -22.82 24.97
CA TRP A 220 -16.62 -23.78 25.04
C TRP A 220 -16.45 -24.78 26.18
N LEU A 221 -15.26 -25.35 26.34
CA LEU A 221 -14.97 -26.29 27.44
C LEU A 221 -15.16 -25.63 28.81
N LEU A 222 -14.83 -24.34 28.94
CA LEU A 222 -15.04 -23.56 30.16
C LEU A 222 -16.54 -23.30 30.43
N ILE A 223 -17.31 -22.81 29.45
CA ILE A 223 -18.74 -22.47 29.63
C ILE A 223 -19.58 -23.72 29.90
N LEU A 224 -19.30 -24.84 29.22
CA LEU A 224 -19.99 -26.11 29.44
C LEU A 224 -19.71 -26.69 30.84
N GLY A 225 -18.69 -26.20 31.55
CA GLY A 225 -18.31 -26.69 32.88
C GLY A 225 -17.73 -28.11 32.86
N ILE A 226 -17.36 -28.60 31.66
CA ILE A 226 -16.65 -29.87 31.47
C ILE A 226 -15.17 -29.70 31.84
N ALA A 227 -14.66 -28.46 31.77
CA ALA A 227 -13.31 -28.12 32.19
C ALA A 227 -13.08 -28.47 33.68
N THR A 228 -12.26 -29.48 33.91
CA THR A 228 -11.77 -29.83 35.24
C THR A 228 -10.83 -28.75 35.76
N SER A 229 -10.77 -28.52 37.07
CA SER A 229 -9.82 -27.59 37.70
C SER A 229 -8.37 -27.80 37.23
N LYS A 230 -7.96 -29.07 37.02
CA LYS A 230 -6.64 -29.43 36.46
C LYS A 230 -6.43 -28.93 35.03
N LEU A 231 -7.45 -29.01 34.17
CA LEU A 231 -7.38 -28.55 32.79
C LEU A 231 -7.30 -27.02 32.72
N LEU A 232 -8.01 -26.32 33.61
CA LEU A 232 -7.96 -24.87 33.71
C LEU A 232 -6.57 -24.39 34.16
N VAL A 233 -5.99 -25.02 35.18
CA VAL A 233 -4.62 -24.73 35.65
C VAL A 233 -3.59 -25.03 34.54
N PHE A 234 -3.77 -26.11 33.78
CA PHE A 234 -2.90 -26.40 32.64
C PHE A 234 -2.97 -25.29 31.58
N ILE A 235 -4.17 -24.92 31.13
CA ILE A 235 -4.33 -23.88 30.11
C ILE A 235 -3.81 -22.52 30.58
N SER A 236 -4.06 -22.14 31.84
CA SER A 236 -3.56 -20.86 32.37
C SER A 236 -2.03 -20.83 32.40
N SER A 237 -1.38 -21.95 32.76
CA SER A 237 0.09 -22.05 32.73
C SER A 237 0.67 -21.88 31.32
N GLN A 238 0.03 -22.49 30.30
CA GLN A 238 0.47 -22.37 28.91
C GLN A 238 0.23 -20.97 28.35
N LEU A 239 -0.91 -20.36 28.70
CA LEU A 239 -1.23 -18.99 28.28
C LEU A 239 -0.22 -17.98 28.84
N LEU A 240 0.23 -18.19 30.08
CA LEU A 240 1.24 -17.34 30.72
C LEU A 240 2.60 -17.45 30.01
N LEU A 241 3.02 -18.66 29.62
CA LEU A 241 4.20 -18.89 28.80
C LEU A 241 4.13 -18.15 27.45
N VAL A 242 3.01 -18.29 26.75
CA VAL A 242 2.79 -17.58 25.47
C VAL A 242 2.80 -16.07 25.66
N ALA A 243 2.14 -15.56 26.71
CA ALA A 243 2.15 -14.13 27.02
C ALA A 243 3.54 -13.60 27.34
N PHE A 244 4.39 -14.37 28.03
CA PHE A 244 5.78 -13.99 28.29
C PHE A 244 6.62 -14.00 27.01
N MET A 245 6.47 -15.01 26.16
CA MET A 245 7.21 -15.12 24.90
C MET A 245 6.87 -14.00 23.91
N PHE A 246 5.59 -13.67 23.77
CA PHE A 246 5.11 -12.70 22.76
C PHE A 246 4.78 -11.32 23.33
N GLY A 247 4.80 -11.13 24.66
CA GLY A 247 4.39 -9.89 25.31
C GLY A 247 5.18 -8.68 24.84
N ASN A 248 6.50 -8.82 24.69
CA ASN A 248 7.36 -7.75 24.18
C ASN A 248 7.04 -7.41 22.71
N THR A 249 6.78 -8.42 21.88
CA THR A 249 6.37 -8.21 20.49
C THR A 249 5.04 -7.46 20.43
N CYS A 250 4.04 -7.86 21.21
CA CYS A 250 2.75 -7.16 21.28
C CYS A 250 2.91 -5.71 21.74
N LYS A 251 3.74 -5.47 22.77
CA LYS A 251 4.04 -4.11 23.27
C LYS A 251 4.63 -3.22 22.18
N THR A 252 5.70 -3.69 21.52
CA THR A 252 6.37 -2.92 20.46
C THR A 252 5.47 -2.61 19.27
N VAL A 253 4.62 -3.56 18.86
CA VAL A 253 3.63 -3.36 17.78
C VAL A 253 2.60 -2.31 18.20
N PHE A 254 2.10 -2.37 19.42
CA PHE A 254 1.09 -1.43 19.91
C PHE A 254 1.64 0.00 20.04
N GLU A 255 2.86 0.15 20.57
CA GLU A 255 3.56 1.45 20.63
C GLU A 255 3.75 2.04 19.22
N ALA A 256 4.14 1.21 18.24
CA ALA A 256 4.29 1.63 16.86
C ALA A 256 2.96 2.10 16.23
N ILE A 257 1.85 1.40 16.50
CA ILE A 257 0.52 1.77 16.00
C ILE A 257 0.05 3.10 16.60
N ILE A 258 0.21 3.29 17.92
CA ILE A 258 -0.15 4.55 18.58
C ILE A 258 0.67 5.70 18.01
N PHE A 259 1.98 5.51 17.88
CA PHE A 259 2.88 6.51 17.34
C PHE A 259 2.46 6.97 15.93
N LEU A 260 2.13 6.00 15.06
CA LEU A 260 1.82 6.29 13.66
C LEU A 260 0.41 6.88 13.45
N PHE A 261 -0.62 6.36 14.13
CA PHE A 261 -2.01 6.74 13.88
C PHE A 261 -2.60 7.73 14.89
N VAL A 262 -2.11 7.75 16.13
CA VAL A 262 -2.68 8.61 17.18
C VAL A 262 -1.83 9.85 17.37
N ILE A 263 -0.52 9.70 17.55
CA ILE A 263 0.39 10.84 17.76
C ILE A 263 0.67 11.52 16.43
N HIS A 264 1.03 10.74 15.41
CA HIS A 264 1.22 11.17 14.04
C HIS A 264 2.09 12.46 13.92
N PRO A 265 3.37 12.38 14.33
CA PRO A 265 4.24 13.57 14.48
C PRO A 265 4.76 14.14 13.15
N PHE A 266 4.72 13.37 12.08
CA PHE A 266 5.18 13.76 10.75
C PHE A 266 4.44 12.98 9.66
N ASP A 267 4.46 13.55 8.45
CA ASP A 267 3.94 12.97 7.22
C ASP A 267 5.06 12.63 6.24
N VAL A 268 4.71 11.87 5.20
CA VAL A 268 5.63 11.61 4.07
C VAL A 268 5.98 12.93 3.38
N GLY A 269 7.28 13.18 3.24
CA GLY A 269 7.83 14.41 2.69
C GLY A 269 8.26 15.43 3.75
N ASP A 270 7.92 15.23 5.02
CA ASP A 270 8.36 16.15 6.08
C ASP A 270 9.87 16.06 6.28
N ARG A 271 10.51 17.23 6.43
CA ARG A 271 11.90 17.31 6.89
C ARG A 271 11.91 17.26 8.41
N CYS A 272 12.59 16.25 8.94
CA CYS A 272 12.72 16.01 10.37
C CYS A 272 14.19 15.95 10.78
N GLU A 273 14.47 16.29 12.03
CA GLU A 273 15.75 16.04 12.67
C GLU A 273 15.56 15.14 13.88
N ILE A 274 16.34 14.06 13.89
CA ILE A 274 16.30 13.01 14.91
C ILE A 274 17.74 12.74 15.31
N ASP A 275 18.05 12.85 16.61
CA ASP A 275 19.40 12.72 17.17
C ASP A 275 20.46 13.60 16.46
N GLY A 276 20.09 14.81 16.05
CA GLY A 276 21.00 15.73 15.35
C GLY A 276 21.22 15.44 13.86
N VAL A 277 20.54 14.43 13.30
CA VAL A 277 20.62 14.10 11.87
C VAL A 277 19.36 14.56 11.15
N GLN A 278 19.55 15.47 10.19
CA GLN A 278 18.48 15.98 9.34
C GLN A 278 18.20 15.01 8.19
N MET A 279 16.92 14.63 8.05
CA MET A 279 16.45 13.67 7.06
C MET A 279 15.04 14.05 6.59
N VAL A 280 14.62 13.51 5.44
CA VAL A 280 13.25 13.66 4.91
C VAL A 280 12.53 12.33 5.04
N VAL A 281 11.25 12.34 5.45
CA VAL A 281 10.44 11.13 5.52
C VAL A 281 10.12 10.65 4.10
N GLU A 282 10.61 9.47 3.71
CA GLU A 282 10.36 8.90 2.38
C GLU A 282 9.14 7.98 2.38
N GLU A 283 9.06 7.07 3.36
CA GLU A 283 7.99 6.07 3.47
C GLU A 283 7.64 5.80 4.94
N MET A 284 6.35 5.63 5.22
CA MET A 284 5.85 5.27 6.56
C MET A 284 5.21 3.87 6.51
N ASN A 285 5.84 2.90 7.17
CA ASN A 285 5.28 1.56 7.39
C ASN A 285 4.75 1.42 8.82
N ILE A 286 3.94 0.39 9.08
CA ILE A 286 3.32 0.18 10.40
C ILE A 286 4.36 0.05 11.52
N LEU A 287 5.47 -0.67 11.29
CA LEU A 287 6.49 -0.95 12.31
C LEU A 287 7.77 -0.11 12.16
N THR A 288 7.98 0.52 11.00
CA THR A 288 9.22 1.22 10.65
C THR A 288 8.93 2.44 9.79
N THR A 289 9.73 3.47 9.90
CA THR A 289 9.74 4.61 8.98
C THR A 289 11.06 4.65 8.23
N VAL A 290 11.00 4.92 6.92
CA VAL A 290 12.16 5.09 6.04
C VAL A 290 12.39 6.57 5.84
N PHE A 291 13.60 7.01 6.16
CA PHE A 291 14.07 8.37 5.98
C PHE A 291 15.12 8.43 4.89
N LEU A 292 15.18 9.54 4.17
CA LEU A 292 16.21 9.84 3.19
C LEU A 292 17.09 10.96 3.71
N ARG A 293 18.40 10.73 3.78
CA ARG A 293 19.39 11.74 4.15
C ARG A 293 19.83 12.54 2.92
N TYR A 294 20.52 13.67 3.15
CA TYR A 294 21.04 14.57 2.09
C TYR A 294 21.94 13.88 1.04
N ASP A 295 22.58 12.76 1.38
CA ASP A 295 23.42 11.95 0.50
C ASP A 295 22.63 10.84 -0.22
N ASN A 296 21.30 10.90 -0.17
CA ASN A 296 20.37 9.87 -0.62
C ASN A 296 20.50 8.53 0.10
N GLN A 297 21.14 8.48 1.28
CA GLN A 297 21.15 7.28 2.10
C GLN A 297 19.77 7.03 2.72
N LYS A 298 19.24 5.82 2.54
CA LYS A 298 18.01 5.36 3.22
C LYS A 298 18.34 4.91 4.64
N ILE A 299 17.68 5.52 5.62
CA ILE A 299 17.81 5.21 7.04
C ILE A 299 16.47 4.67 7.52
N ILE A 300 16.45 3.43 8.00
CA ILE A 300 15.24 2.76 8.46
C ILE A 300 15.24 2.73 9.98
N ILE A 301 14.23 3.31 10.61
CA ILE A 301 14.09 3.37 12.07
C ILE A 301 12.77 2.74 12.47
N THR A 302 12.77 1.90 13.51
CA THR A 302 11.53 1.31 14.04
C THR A 302 10.68 2.37 14.73
N ASN A 303 9.37 2.29 14.52
CA ASN A 303 8.41 3.25 15.09
C ASN A 303 8.37 3.16 16.63
N SER A 304 8.64 1.98 17.19
CA SER A 304 8.79 1.81 18.65
C SER A 304 10.00 2.51 19.24
N VAL A 305 11.05 2.75 18.45
CA VAL A 305 12.22 3.55 18.89
C VAL A 305 11.96 5.03 18.66
N LEU A 306 11.37 5.39 17.52
CA LEU A 306 11.00 6.79 17.22
C LEU A 306 10.06 7.38 18.28
N SER A 307 9.13 6.58 18.82
CA SER A 307 8.23 7.01 19.89
C SER A 307 8.94 7.42 21.19
N THR A 308 10.20 7.04 21.37
CA THR A 308 11.02 7.37 22.55
C THR A 308 12.00 8.51 22.31
N LYS A 309 12.14 8.97 21.06
CA LYS A 309 13.11 10.00 20.67
C LYS A 309 12.44 11.36 20.52
N ALA A 310 13.21 12.41 20.74
CA ALA A 310 12.80 13.77 20.37
C ALA A 310 12.84 13.90 18.84
N ILE A 311 11.76 14.41 18.26
CA ILE A 311 11.61 14.60 16.82
C ILE A 311 11.35 16.07 16.56
N SER A 312 12.29 16.73 15.88
CA SER A 312 12.13 18.11 15.43
C SER A 312 11.58 18.09 14.01
N ASN A 313 10.37 18.61 13.80
CA ASN A 313 9.75 18.66 12.48
C ASN A 313 9.78 20.09 11.94
N TYR A 314 10.53 20.32 10.88
CA TYR A 314 10.68 21.63 10.26
C TYR A 314 9.40 22.08 9.56
N HIS A 315 8.67 21.15 8.93
CA HIS A 315 7.45 21.48 8.19
C HIS A 315 6.28 21.88 9.09
N ARG A 316 6.24 21.35 10.30
CA ARG A 316 5.19 21.67 11.29
C ARG A 316 5.56 22.80 12.24
N SER A 317 6.77 23.35 12.12
CA SER A 317 7.21 24.50 12.91
C SER A 317 6.69 25.80 12.30
N PRO A 318 6.45 26.85 13.12
CA PRO A 318 6.18 28.19 12.60
C PRO A 318 7.45 28.80 11.97
N ASP A 319 7.33 30.02 11.46
CA ASP A 319 8.42 30.79 10.85
C ASP A 319 9.73 30.63 11.63
N MET A 320 10.74 30.08 10.95
CA MET A 320 11.99 29.69 11.58
C MET A 320 13.02 30.80 11.47
N GLY A 321 13.84 30.96 12.51
CA GLY A 321 14.96 31.90 12.51
C GLY A 321 16.28 31.21 12.16
N ASP A 322 17.12 31.89 11.40
CA ASP A 322 18.54 31.56 11.24
C ASP A 322 19.40 32.74 11.68
N ALA A 323 20.61 32.48 12.16
CA ALA A 323 21.51 33.49 12.68
C ALA A 323 22.89 33.41 12.02
N VAL A 324 23.29 34.49 11.37
CA VAL A 324 24.65 34.64 10.83
C VAL A 324 25.49 35.41 11.81
N GLU A 325 26.51 34.75 12.35
CA GLU A 325 27.47 35.36 13.28
C GLU A 325 28.75 35.78 12.57
N PHE A 326 29.27 36.95 12.94
CA PHE A 326 30.57 37.41 12.51
C PHE A 326 31.24 38.29 13.56
N LEU A 327 32.55 38.45 13.42
CA LEU A 327 33.41 39.18 14.35
C LEU A 327 33.81 40.53 13.76
N ILE A 328 33.71 41.57 14.58
CA ILE A 328 34.22 42.92 14.26
C ILE A 328 35.32 43.29 15.24
N HIS A 329 36.46 43.78 14.74
CA HIS A 329 37.52 44.28 15.60
C HIS A 329 37.09 45.58 16.32
N VAL A 330 37.41 45.73 17.61
CA VAL A 330 36.98 46.89 18.44
C VAL A 330 37.47 48.23 17.88
N ALA A 331 38.61 48.25 17.20
CA ALA A 331 39.12 49.45 16.51
C ALA A 331 38.32 49.85 15.27
N THR A 332 37.29 49.11 14.88
CA THR A 332 36.44 49.45 13.73
C THR A 332 35.61 50.69 14.06
N PRO A 333 35.70 51.78 13.28
CA PRO A 333 34.92 52.99 13.55
C PRO A 333 33.42 52.73 13.52
N ALA A 334 32.68 53.38 14.43
CA ALA A 334 31.23 53.24 14.54
C ALA A 334 30.48 53.59 13.25
N GLU A 335 31.00 54.54 12.47
CA GLU A 335 30.44 54.92 11.17
C GLU A 335 30.40 53.74 10.19
N LYS A 336 31.47 52.93 10.13
CA LYS A 336 31.50 51.76 9.26
C LYS A 336 30.50 50.69 9.72
N ILE A 337 30.36 50.52 11.04
CA ILE A 337 29.39 49.60 11.62
C ILE A 337 27.96 50.03 11.28
N ALA A 338 27.66 51.33 11.37
CA ALA A 338 26.35 51.88 11.00
C ALA A 338 26.06 51.68 9.49
N VAL A 339 27.04 51.90 8.62
CA VAL A 339 26.91 51.66 7.18
C VAL A 339 26.67 50.18 6.88
N VAL A 340 27.39 49.27 7.54
CA VAL A 340 27.18 47.81 7.40
C VAL A 340 25.78 47.43 7.87
N LYS A 341 25.34 47.92 9.04
CA LYS A 341 23.99 47.70 9.56
C LYS A 341 22.93 48.12 8.55
N GLN A 342 23.04 49.35 8.02
CA GLN A 342 22.12 49.87 7.03
C GLN A 342 22.10 49.03 5.75
N ARG A 343 23.27 48.64 5.24
CA ARG A 343 23.38 47.82 4.02
C ARG A 343 22.75 46.43 4.22
N ILE A 344 22.95 45.80 5.38
CA ILE A 344 22.34 44.50 5.71
C ILE A 344 20.82 44.64 5.76
N THR A 345 20.29 45.62 6.48
CA THR A 345 18.84 45.86 6.55
C THR A 345 18.27 46.11 5.15
N SER A 346 18.88 46.99 4.36
CA SER A 346 18.44 47.24 2.98
C SER A 346 18.55 46.01 2.08
N TYR A 347 19.54 45.14 2.27
CA TYR A 347 19.66 43.91 1.48
C TYR A 347 18.53 42.92 1.80
N VAL A 348 18.24 42.71 3.09
CA VAL A 348 17.19 41.79 3.55
C VAL A 348 15.81 42.31 3.12
N ASP A 349 15.54 43.61 3.31
CA ASP A 349 14.25 44.21 2.93
C ASP A 349 13.98 44.15 1.41
N ASN A 350 15.03 44.10 0.59
CA ASN A 350 14.93 43.94 -0.86
C ASN A 350 14.77 42.47 -1.31
N LYS A 351 15.00 41.50 -0.42
CA LYS A 351 14.93 40.06 -0.70
C LYS A 351 13.78 39.37 0.04
N LYS A 352 12.57 39.91 -0.15
CA LYS A 352 11.33 39.40 0.48
C LYS A 352 10.93 37.98 0.05
N GLU A 353 11.55 37.44 -1.00
CA GLU A 353 11.35 36.06 -1.45
C GLU A 353 12.05 35.01 -0.56
N HIS A 354 12.96 35.44 0.32
CA HIS A 354 13.75 34.54 1.17
C HIS A 354 13.62 34.85 2.66
N TRP A 355 13.39 36.12 3.02
CA TRP A 355 13.37 36.55 4.41
C TRP A 355 12.25 37.55 4.68
N TYR A 356 11.74 37.51 5.91
CA TYR A 356 10.89 38.58 6.40
C TYR A 356 11.68 39.90 6.50
N PRO A 357 11.02 41.04 6.20
CA PRO A 357 11.61 42.35 6.38
C PRO A 357 11.84 42.64 7.87
N SER A 358 12.86 43.45 8.20
CA SER A 358 13.32 43.76 9.57
C SER A 358 14.24 42.70 10.23
N PRO A 359 15.47 42.48 9.71
CA PRO A 359 16.45 41.63 10.39
C PRO A 359 16.87 42.22 11.73
N MET A 360 17.04 41.37 12.75
CA MET A 360 17.49 41.80 14.07
C MET A 360 19.00 41.65 14.18
N ILE A 361 19.70 42.76 14.44
CA ILE A 361 21.16 42.78 14.59
C ILE A 361 21.48 42.95 16.07
N ILE A 362 22.08 41.93 16.66
CA ILE A 362 22.31 41.82 18.11
C ILE A 362 23.81 41.70 18.37
N PHE A 363 24.30 42.48 19.34
CA PHE A 363 25.63 42.28 19.91
C PHE A 363 25.55 41.12 20.92
N LYS A 364 26.33 40.06 20.71
CA LYS A 364 26.32 38.88 21.58
C LYS A 364 27.31 39.04 22.73
N ASP A 365 28.60 38.90 22.43
CA ASP A 365 29.69 38.90 23.39
C ASP A 365 30.98 39.46 22.77
N MET A 366 31.99 39.73 23.59
CA MET A 366 33.36 39.99 23.12
C MET A 366 34.13 38.68 23.08
N GLU A 367 34.75 38.39 21.94
CA GLU A 367 35.67 37.28 21.75
C GLU A 367 37.08 37.86 21.68
N ASP A 368 37.94 37.46 22.61
CA ASP A 368 39.21 38.13 22.90
C ASP A 368 39.05 39.61 23.36
N LEU A 369 40.15 40.24 23.77
CA LEU A 369 40.16 41.65 24.20
C LEU A 369 39.93 42.65 23.05
N ASN A 370 39.81 42.18 21.80
CA ASN A 370 39.84 43.04 20.61
C ASN A 370 38.79 42.73 19.55
N ARG A 371 37.87 41.75 19.73
CA ARG A 371 36.80 41.47 18.77
C ARG A 371 35.45 41.37 19.46
N VAL A 372 34.42 41.83 18.78
CA VAL A 372 33.01 41.79 19.21
C VAL A 372 32.26 40.86 18.26
N ARG A 373 31.55 39.88 18.83
CA ARG A 373 30.64 39.00 18.09
C ARG A 373 29.30 39.68 17.88
N ILE A 374 28.89 39.75 16.63
CA ILE A 374 27.60 40.27 16.21
C ILE A 374 26.86 39.15 15.49
N ALA A 375 25.56 39.04 15.79
CA ALA A 375 24.67 38.10 15.12
C ALA A 375 23.56 38.84 14.40
N VAL A 376 23.34 38.48 13.14
CA VAL A 376 22.20 38.91 12.35
C VAL A 376 21.19 37.78 12.34
N TRP A 377 20.06 37.99 13.01
CA TRP A 377 18.94 37.07 13.04
C TRP A 377 17.99 37.40 11.89
N LEU A 378 17.73 36.38 11.08
CA LEU A 378 16.86 36.42 9.91
C LEU A 378 15.70 35.47 10.17
N THR A 379 14.47 35.93 9.96
CA THR A 379 13.30 35.05 9.96
C THR A 379 13.02 34.61 8.53
N ILE A 380 12.87 33.30 8.34
CA ILE A 380 12.66 32.63 7.07
C ILE A 380 11.19 32.18 7.01
N GLU A 381 10.55 32.38 5.86
CA GLU A 381 9.18 31.93 5.55
C GLU A 381 9.13 30.45 5.11
#